data_AF-A0A495RIX2-F1
#
_entry.id   AF-A0A495RIX2-F1
#
_cell.length_a   1.000
_cell.length_b   1.000
_cell.length_c   1.000
_cell.angle_alpha   90.00
_cell.angle_beta   90.00
_cell.angle_gamma   90.00
#
_symmetry.space_group_name_H-M   'P 1'
#
loop_
_entity.id
_entity.type
_entity.pdbx_description
1 polymer ?
#
loop_
_entity_poly.entity_id
_entity_poly.type
_entity_poly.pdbx_seq_one_letter_code
_entity_poly.pdbx_strand_id
1 'polypeptide(L)'
;MLKSRNVTKEQEQFHDDICQHVGCLACWLEGRFNDYVSVHHIDGRTKPDAHWLVLAPCGNHHQIGSGCEAIHKNKARFVKQYGTEMELYKMQVEILLDKKIHVPERVLSLSGFKA
;
A
#
# COMPACT_ATOMS: atom_id res chain seq x y z
N MET A 1 -12.14 22.98 -2.84
CA MET A 1 -11.46 21.66 -2.85
C MET A 1 -10.05 21.84 -3.35
N LEU A 2 -9.05 21.35 -2.62
CA LEU A 2 -7.67 21.25 -3.14
C LEU A 2 -7.63 20.12 -4.17
N LYS A 3 -7.05 20.38 -5.34
CA LYS A 3 -6.84 19.35 -6.36
C LYS A 3 -5.76 18.36 -5.90
N SER A 4 -5.92 17.08 -6.24
CA SER A 4 -4.86 16.07 -6.06
C SER A 4 -3.56 16.58 -6.70
N ARG A 5 -2.42 16.25 -6.12
CA ARG A 5 -1.14 16.46 -6.82
C ARG A 5 -1.11 15.56 -8.06
N ASN A 6 -0.36 15.99 -9.07
CA ASN A 6 -0.10 15.15 -10.23
C ASN A 6 0.89 14.05 -9.83
N VAL A 7 0.61 12.84 -10.27
CA VAL A 7 1.52 11.69 -10.16
C VAL A 7 2.66 11.87 -11.16
N THR A 8 3.90 11.63 -10.72
CA THR A 8 5.05 11.52 -11.62
C THR A 8 5.14 10.11 -12.22
N LYS A 9 5.87 9.94 -13.32
CA LYS A 9 6.07 8.63 -13.94
C LYS A 9 6.70 7.60 -12.98
N GLU A 10 7.62 8.04 -12.12
CA GLU A 10 8.25 7.16 -11.13
C GLU A 10 7.26 6.73 -10.03
N GLN A 11 6.35 7.61 -9.62
CA GLN A 11 5.27 7.29 -8.68
C GLN A 11 4.27 6.32 -9.30
N GLU A 12 3.93 6.51 -10.58
CA GLU A 12 3.06 5.60 -11.33
C GLU A 12 3.69 4.21 -11.42
N GLN A 13 4.97 4.11 -11.77
CA GLN A 13 5.68 2.83 -11.79
C GLN A 13 5.68 2.15 -10.42
N PHE A 14 5.92 2.90 -9.35
CA PHE A 14 5.84 2.36 -8.00
C PHE A 14 4.43 1.83 -7.67
N HIS A 15 3.36 2.51 -8.13
CA HIS A 15 1.98 2.04 -7.95
C HIS A 15 1.75 0.72 -8.70
N ASP A 16 2.24 0.63 -9.94
CA ASP A 16 2.14 -0.59 -10.74
C ASP A 16 2.91 -1.75 -10.08
N ASP A 17 4.12 -1.50 -9.61
CA ASP A 17 4.97 -2.51 -8.97
C ASP A 17 4.32 -3.08 -7.70
N ILE A 18 3.76 -2.23 -6.84
CA ILE A 18 3.05 -2.72 -5.64
C ILE A 18 1.78 -3.49 -6.00
N CYS A 19 1.05 -3.10 -7.05
CA CYS A 19 -0.14 -3.83 -7.47
C CYS A 19 0.21 -5.21 -8.03
N GLN A 20 1.24 -5.29 -8.88
CA GLN A 20 1.61 -6.51 -9.60
C GLN A 20 2.45 -7.48 -8.77
N HIS A 21 3.32 -6.98 -7.89
CA HIS A 21 4.31 -7.81 -7.21
C HIS A 21 4.03 -8.02 -5.73
N VAL A 22 3.23 -7.14 -5.10
CA VAL A 22 2.84 -7.26 -3.69
C VAL A 22 1.36 -7.63 -3.56
N GLY A 23 0.49 -6.90 -4.25
CA GLY A 23 -0.96 -7.07 -4.16
C GLY A 23 -1.50 -6.75 -2.75
N CYS A 24 -2.61 -7.38 -2.40
CA CYS A 24 -3.26 -7.16 -1.12
C CYS A 24 -2.49 -7.83 0.02
N LEU A 25 -1.78 -7.05 0.83
CA LEU A 25 -1.06 -7.57 2.01
C LEU A 25 -1.96 -8.25 3.04
N ALA A 26 -3.20 -7.81 3.20
CA ALA A 26 -4.14 -8.49 4.09
C ALA A 26 -4.48 -9.90 3.55
N CYS A 27 -4.66 -10.07 2.24
CA CYS A 27 -4.78 -11.41 1.64
C CYS A 27 -3.50 -12.21 1.81
N TRP A 28 -2.32 -11.58 1.66
CA TRP A 28 -1.03 -12.24 1.81
C TRP A 28 -0.85 -12.80 3.22
N LEU A 29 -1.19 -12.01 4.25
CA LEU A 29 -1.18 -12.43 5.66
C LEU A 29 -2.20 -13.53 5.95
N GLU A 30 -3.27 -13.64 5.16
CA GLU A 30 -4.22 -14.75 5.16
C GLU A 30 -3.76 -15.95 4.30
N GLY A 31 -2.53 -15.93 3.78
CA GLY A 31 -1.93 -17.01 2.98
C GLY A 31 -2.33 -17.03 1.50
N ARG A 32 -2.79 -15.90 0.94
CA ARG A 32 -3.23 -15.79 -0.47
C ARG A 32 -2.59 -14.61 -1.20
N PHE A 33 -2.18 -14.82 -2.44
CA PHE A 33 -1.84 -13.71 -3.34
C PHE A 33 -3.09 -13.19 -4.04
N ASN A 34 -3.25 -11.87 -4.11
CA ASN A 34 -4.35 -11.21 -4.82
C ASN A 34 -3.88 -9.85 -5.35
N ASP A 35 -3.75 -9.75 -6.66
CA ASP A 35 -3.37 -8.56 -7.43
C ASP A 35 -4.59 -7.80 -8.02
N TYR A 36 -5.81 -8.25 -7.73
CA TYR A 36 -7.03 -7.50 -8.08
C TYR A 36 -7.31 -6.41 -7.03
N VAL A 37 -6.53 -5.34 -7.14
CA VAL A 37 -6.36 -4.31 -6.12
C VAL A 37 -6.53 -2.90 -6.67
N SER A 38 -6.63 -1.93 -5.77
CA SER A 38 -6.64 -0.51 -6.12
C SER A 38 -5.77 0.28 -5.14
N VAL A 39 -5.08 1.29 -5.66
CA VAL A 39 -4.19 2.13 -4.85
C VAL A 39 -4.96 2.84 -3.74
N HIS A 40 -4.50 2.62 -2.52
CA HIS A 40 -4.98 3.22 -1.29
C HIS A 40 -3.95 4.24 -0.77
N HIS A 41 -4.38 5.46 -0.50
CA HIS A 41 -3.52 6.53 0.03
C HIS A 41 -3.56 6.55 1.56
N ILE A 42 -2.41 6.37 2.21
CA ILE A 42 -2.30 6.29 3.68
C ILE A 42 -2.65 7.64 4.33
N ASP A 43 -2.17 8.75 3.75
CA ASP A 43 -2.35 10.09 4.32
C ASP A 43 -2.94 11.10 3.30
N GLY A 44 -4.00 10.67 2.62
CA GLY A 44 -4.69 11.49 1.62
C GLY A 44 -3.87 11.73 0.36
N ARG A 45 -4.34 12.67 -0.49
CA ARG A 45 -3.85 12.84 -1.88
C ARG A 45 -3.12 14.15 -2.18
N THR A 46 -2.95 15.01 -1.17
CA THR A 46 -2.48 16.40 -1.37
C THR A 46 -1.21 16.74 -0.59
N LYS A 47 -0.89 15.98 0.47
CA LYS A 47 0.31 16.18 1.28
C LYS A 47 1.59 15.85 0.49
N PRO A 48 2.77 16.34 0.94
CA PRO A 48 4.04 15.77 0.49
C PRO A 48 4.01 14.25 0.61
N ASP A 49 4.64 13.56 -0.35
CA ASP A 49 4.74 12.10 -0.38
C ASP A 49 3.42 11.32 -0.48
N ALA A 50 2.28 11.98 -0.70
CA ALA A 50 0.99 11.30 -0.82
C ALA A 50 1.02 10.14 -1.84
N HIS A 51 1.68 10.33 -2.99
CA HIS A 51 1.80 9.28 -4.01
C HIS A 51 2.94 8.29 -3.76
N TRP A 52 3.73 8.46 -2.70
CA TRP A 52 4.70 7.47 -2.24
C TRP A 52 4.15 6.65 -1.06
N LEU A 53 3.28 7.23 -0.25
CA LEU A 53 2.63 6.61 0.90
C LEU A 53 1.31 5.96 0.49
N VAL A 54 1.44 4.86 -0.24
CA VAL A 54 0.32 4.08 -0.77
C VAL A 54 0.45 2.59 -0.49
N LEU A 55 -0.69 1.91 -0.43
CA LEU A 55 -0.85 0.45 -0.35
C LEU A 55 -1.74 -0.05 -1.50
N ALA A 56 -1.76 -1.36 -1.72
CA ALA A 56 -2.58 -2.00 -2.77
C ALA A 56 -3.59 -3.04 -2.21
N PRO A 57 -4.57 -2.66 -1.37
CA PRO A 57 -5.59 -3.59 -0.86
C PRO A 57 -6.62 -4.01 -1.94
N CYS A 58 -7.14 -5.23 -1.83
CA CYS A 58 -8.27 -5.68 -2.66
C CYS A 58 -9.58 -5.00 -2.23
N GLY A 59 -10.61 -4.99 -3.08
CA GLY A 59 -11.89 -4.32 -2.76
C GLY A 59 -12.51 -4.73 -1.40
N ASN A 60 -12.37 -6.00 -1.02
CA ASN A 60 -12.86 -6.51 0.26
C ASN A 60 -12.08 -5.96 1.46
N HIS A 61 -10.74 -5.97 1.44
CA HIS A 61 -9.92 -5.40 2.51
C HIS A 61 -9.78 -3.87 2.43
N HIS A 62 -10.13 -3.25 1.30
CA HIS A 62 -10.09 -1.81 1.10
C HIS A 62 -11.37 -1.13 1.62
N GLN A 63 -12.53 -1.46 1.04
CA GLN A 63 -13.78 -0.70 1.22
C GLN A 63 -14.96 -1.54 1.73
N ILE A 64 -15.13 -2.77 1.21
CA ILE A 64 -16.40 -3.50 1.34
C ILE A 64 -16.50 -4.22 2.70
N GLY A 65 -15.43 -4.89 3.13
CA GLY A 65 -15.41 -5.73 4.33
C GLY A 65 -16.47 -6.83 4.30
N SER A 66 -16.55 -7.57 3.18
CA SER A 66 -17.42 -8.73 3.02
C SER A 66 -16.72 -9.97 3.57
N GLY A 67 -17.06 -10.37 4.79
CA GLY A 67 -16.44 -11.53 5.46
C GLY A 67 -15.01 -11.30 5.97
N CYS A 68 -14.49 -10.08 5.86
CA CYS A 68 -13.17 -9.70 6.35
C CYS A 68 -13.18 -8.27 6.93
N GLU A 69 -12.14 -7.93 7.68
CA GLU A 69 -11.95 -6.56 8.16
C GLU A 69 -11.39 -5.69 7.01
N ALA A 70 -11.97 -4.51 6.82
CA ALA A 70 -11.59 -3.56 5.77
C ALA A 70 -11.14 -2.23 6.35
N ILE A 71 -10.09 -1.64 5.76
CA ILE A 71 -9.45 -0.41 6.24
C ILE A 71 -10.48 0.72 6.40
N HIS A 72 -11.30 0.97 5.37
CA HIS A 72 -12.28 2.06 5.40
C HIS A 72 -13.57 1.75 6.17
N LYS A 73 -13.84 0.48 6.49
CA LYS A 73 -15.05 0.09 7.23
C LYS A 73 -14.84 0.05 8.73
N ASN A 74 -13.75 -0.56 9.18
CA ASN A 74 -13.39 -0.64 10.59
C ASN A 74 -11.87 -0.67 10.77
N LYS A 75 -11.25 0.51 10.69
CA LYS A 75 -9.79 0.66 10.83
C LYS A 75 -9.25 0.04 12.11
N ALA A 76 -9.94 0.17 13.24
CA ALA A 76 -9.48 -0.37 14.52
C ALA A 76 -9.37 -1.91 14.47
N ARG A 77 -10.36 -2.59 13.89
CA ARG A 77 -10.31 -4.06 13.72
C ARG A 77 -9.32 -4.49 12.66
N PHE A 78 -9.25 -3.77 11.54
CA PHE A 78 -8.26 -4.01 10.51
C PHE A 78 -6.84 -3.96 11.10
N VAL A 79 -6.52 -2.89 11.84
CA VAL A 79 -5.21 -2.71 12.49
C VAL A 79 -4.94 -3.81 13.51
N LYS A 80 -5.95 -4.19 14.30
CA LYS A 80 -5.82 -5.31 15.24
C LYS A 80 -5.48 -6.63 14.55
N GLN A 81 -5.97 -6.84 13.33
CA GLN A 81 -5.81 -8.10 12.61
C GLN A 81 -4.54 -8.14 11.74
N TYR A 82 -4.21 -7.06 11.03
CA TYR A 82 -3.15 -7.04 10.01
C TYR A 82 -1.99 -6.09 10.33
N GLY A 83 -2.13 -5.24 11.35
CA GLY A 83 -1.19 -4.15 11.62
C GLY A 83 -1.62 -2.82 11.01
N THR A 84 -0.87 -1.78 11.36
CA THR A 84 -1.05 -0.41 10.87
C THR A 84 -0.69 -0.29 9.40
N GLU A 85 -1.21 0.75 8.74
CA GLU A 85 -0.89 1.03 7.34
C GLU A 85 0.62 1.24 7.11
N MET A 86 1.34 1.81 8.09
CA MET A 86 2.79 2.01 7.98
C MET A 86 3.59 0.72 8.21
N GLU A 87 3.12 -0.19 9.06
CA GLU A 87 3.72 -1.53 9.18
C GLU A 87 3.53 -2.31 7.88
N LEU A 88 2.33 -2.28 7.30
CA LEU A 88 2.05 -2.85 5.99
C LEU A 88 2.89 -2.18 4.89
N TYR A 89 3.07 -0.86 4.94
CA TYR A 89 3.89 -0.14 3.97
C TYR A 89 5.35 -0.62 3.99
N LYS A 90 5.92 -0.77 5.19
CA LYS A 90 7.28 -1.30 5.35
C LYS A 90 7.39 -2.72 4.79
N MET A 91 6.43 -3.58 5.11
CA MET A 91 6.37 -4.96 4.62
C MET A 91 6.25 -5.03 3.08
N GLN A 92 5.47 -4.14 2.48
CA GLN A 92 5.40 -3.98 1.02
C GLN A 92 6.78 -3.70 0.42
N VAL A 93 7.55 -2.80 1.03
CA VAL A 93 8.91 -2.46 0.56
C VAL A 93 9.86 -3.64 0.72
N GLU A 94 9.79 -4.37 1.84
CA GLU A 94 10.55 -5.61 2.05
C GLU A 94 10.28 -6.62 0.93
N ILE A 95 9.02 -6.84 0.56
CA ILE A 95 8.65 -7.78 -0.51
C ILE A 95 9.19 -7.34 -1.87
N LEU A 96 9.15 -6.05 -2.21
CA LEU A 96 9.72 -5.55 -3.46
C LEU A 96 11.23 -5.78 -3.51
N LEU A 97 11.94 -5.49 -2.42
CA LEU A 97 13.39 -5.71 -2.29
C LEU A 97 13.74 -7.20 -2.43
N ASP A 98 13.01 -8.09 -1.75
CA ASP A 98 13.20 -9.54 -1.83
C ASP A 98 12.98 -10.07 -3.26
N LYS A 99 12.03 -9.49 -3.98
CA LYS A 99 11.75 -9.80 -5.39
C LYS A 99 12.74 -9.15 -6.36
N LYS A 100 13.70 -8.37 -5.86
CA LYS A 100 14.67 -7.60 -6.64
C LYS A 100 14.01 -6.61 -7.61
N ILE A 101 12.83 -6.10 -7.23
CA ILE A 101 12.17 -5.00 -7.92
C ILE A 101 12.82 -3.70 -7.45
N HIS A 102 13.01 -2.76 -8.38
CA HIS A 102 13.57 -1.46 -8.05
C HIS A 102 12.65 -0.70 -7.08
N VAL A 103 13.20 -0.17 -6.00
CA VAL A 103 12.47 0.67 -5.04
C VAL A 103 13.07 2.08 -5.08
N PRO A 104 12.28 3.13 -5.36
CA PRO A 104 12.77 4.50 -5.38
C PRO A 104 13.39 4.91 -4.03
N GLU A 105 14.45 5.73 -4.07
CA GLU A 105 15.15 6.24 -2.88
C GLU A 105 14.18 6.89 -1.87
N ARG A 106 13.19 7.64 -2.38
CA ARG A 106 12.19 8.27 -1.51
C ARG A 106 11.36 7.24 -0.75
N VAL A 107 11.00 6.12 -1.39
CA VAL A 107 10.26 5.02 -0.77
C VAL A 107 11.12 4.32 0.27
N LEU A 108 12.41 4.06 -0.01
CA LEU A 108 13.35 3.49 0.96
C LEU A 108 13.46 4.38 2.21
N SER A 109 13.65 5.69 2.01
CA SER A 109 13.70 6.67 3.09
C SER A 109 12.42 6.68 3.95
N LEU A 110 11.23 6.67 3.32
CA LEU A 110 9.94 6.71 4.02
C LEU A 110 9.61 5.40 4.76
N SER A 111 10.17 4.28 4.32
CA SER A 111 9.98 2.96 4.93
C SER A 111 11.06 2.59 5.97
N GLY A 112 12.05 3.46 6.15
CA GLY A 112 13.14 3.25 7.10
C GLY A 112 14.23 2.29 6.60
N PHE A 113 14.23 1.96 5.30
CA PHE A 113 15.34 1.27 4.64
C PHE A 113 16.43 2.25 4.25
N LYS A 114 17.67 1.77 4.21
CA LYS A 114 18.78 2.56 3.68
C LYS A 114 18.67 2.58 2.15
N ALA A 115 18.74 3.78 1.59
CA ALA A 115 18.93 4.00 0.17
C ALA A 115 20.32 3.53 -0.29
#